data_AF-A0A8J2Z637-F1
#
_entry.id   AF-A0A8J2Z637-F1
#
_cell.length_a   1.000
_cell.length_b   1.000
_cell.length_c   1.000
_cell.angle_alpha   90.00
_cell.angle_beta   90.00
_cell.angle_gamma   90.00
#
_symmetry.space_group_name_H-M   'P 1'
#
loop_
_entity.id
_entity.type
_entity.pdbx_description
1 polymer ?
#
loop_
_entity_poly.entity_id
_entity_poly.type
_entity_poly.pdbx_seq_one_letter_code
_entity_poly.pdbx_strand_id
1 'polypeptide(L)'
;MSYSNNILESLSYHMINNIKYLSILLWMLSGLSYAIDINYQDTIDKQNRITLQLNSNGDSLLNIQGYGAEKLSSIEEQLVDSTLIGWKQVYEQDKVLLTVNEGINSVSHFQMLPLDTLSSDLTLQYGSQNKQINIKQIALLVKIKPLDPNNNISVTFSNECIFWQKNYAYYTEALIKPNCINTSFTINDFGNPWQQVATASYYGIETNKLASLQGGHWSLSTTTHSNSSTMGVNSITTPNNVDTHITNGSYRFQFDSGGIVVSIPFSSNFYFQNNQSKSLNVTLIPDPSNVNNYVSDHNEKIILTYTTNQSITGLKYRLICDEQVQHDNQSYCALKNLNLTTVTIPLKVFLSECNDSSAEFCHAENQFMPMNTIDIQTDKNINYAQLRFLASNLATKPDGHYQALVKIMADAQF
;
A
#
# COMPACT_ATOMS: atom_id res chain seq x y z
N MET A 1 40.16 51.00 85.50
CA MET A 1 38.93 50.46 84.89
C MET A 1 39.19 50.27 83.41
N SER A 2 39.50 49.05 82.97
CA SER A 2 39.67 48.73 81.54
C SER A 2 39.78 47.21 81.36
N TYR A 3 38.71 46.50 81.70
CA TYR A 3 38.50 45.09 81.36
C TYR A 3 37.10 44.98 80.73
N SER A 4 36.96 45.28 79.43
CA SER A 4 35.70 44.96 78.73
C SER A 4 35.77 44.82 77.20
N ASN A 5 36.92 44.98 76.54
CA ASN A 5 36.95 44.93 75.06
C ASN A 5 37.31 43.56 74.44
N ASN A 6 37.90 42.63 75.18
CA ASN A 6 38.38 41.37 74.57
C ASN A 6 37.31 40.26 74.44
N ILE A 7 36.16 40.39 75.12
CA ILE A 7 35.10 39.36 75.06
C ILE A 7 34.19 39.58 73.84
N LEU A 8 33.93 40.84 73.45
CA LEU A 8 33.12 41.15 72.27
C LEU A 8 33.81 40.79 70.94
N GLU A 9 35.13 40.89 70.86
CA GLU A 9 35.88 40.50 69.65
C GLU A 9 35.93 38.97 69.45
N SER A 10 35.98 38.17 70.52
CA SER A 10 35.96 36.71 70.37
C SER A 10 34.58 36.16 69.98
N LEU A 11 33.50 36.80 70.46
CA LEU A 11 32.12 36.43 70.12
C LEU A 11 31.76 36.81 68.69
N SER A 12 32.22 37.95 68.18
CA SER A 12 32.00 38.36 66.79
C SER A 12 32.78 37.47 65.81
N TYR A 13 34.00 37.05 66.16
CA TYR A 13 34.82 36.17 65.32
C TYR A 13 34.21 34.77 65.18
N HIS A 14 33.65 34.20 66.25
CA HIS A 14 32.97 32.91 66.20
C HIS A 14 31.61 32.98 65.48
N MET A 15 30.84 34.05 65.63
CA MET A 15 29.59 34.22 64.88
C MET A 15 29.83 34.38 63.38
N ILE A 16 30.84 35.17 62.98
CA ILE A 16 31.18 35.38 61.56
C ILE A 16 31.69 34.09 60.92
N ASN A 17 32.50 33.31 61.63
CA ASN A 17 32.95 32.00 61.13
C ASN A 17 31.79 31.01 60.99
N ASN A 18 30.87 30.94 61.96
CA ASN A 18 29.70 30.06 61.86
C ASN A 18 28.76 30.46 60.72
N ILE A 19 28.58 31.77 60.45
CA ILE A 19 27.80 32.24 59.30
C ILE A 19 28.51 31.91 57.98
N LYS A 20 29.84 32.01 57.92
CA LYS A 20 30.62 31.57 56.74
C LYS A 20 30.52 30.07 56.51
N TYR A 21 30.60 29.25 57.55
CA TYR A 21 30.45 27.80 57.40
C TYR A 21 29.01 27.42 57.01
N LEU A 22 28.01 28.13 57.53
CA LEU A 22 26.62 27.93 57.15
C LEU A 22 26.35 28.35 55.69
N SER A 23 26.91 29.48 55.23
CA SER A 23 26.78 29.90 53.84
C SER A 23 27.55 29.01 52.87
N ILE A 24 28.72 28.49 53.25
CA ILE A 24 29.46 27.48 52.48
C ILE A 24 28.68 26.16 52.44
N LEU A 25 28.06 25.74 53.55
CA LEU A 25 27.22 24.53 53.59
C LEU A 25 25.97 24.69 52.72
N LEU A 26 25.31 25.86 52.76
CA LEU A 26 24.18 26.18 51.88
C LEU A 26 24.58 26.25 50.40
N TRP A 27 25.77 26.79 50.08
CA TRP A 27 26.32 26.77 48.72
C TRP A 27 26.70 25.37 48.24
N MET A 28 27.22 24.52 49.14
CA MET A 28 27.54 23.13 48.82
C MET A 28 26.29 22.25 48.70
N LEU A 29 25.19 22.59 49.38
CA LEU A 29 23.89 21.92 49.26
C LEU A 29 23.05 22.46 48.09
N SER A 30 23.24 23.71 47.66
CA SER A 30 22.52 24.30 46.52
C SER A 30 23.09 23.92 45.14
N GLY A 31 24.15 23.12 45.11
CA GLY A 31 24.87 22.73 43.90
C GLY A 31 24.68 21.28 43.46
N LEU A 32 23.76 20.52 44.06
CA LEU A 32 23.37 19.22 43.53
C LEU A 32 22.47 19.45 42.31
N SER A 33 23.09 19.80 41.18
CA SER A 33 22.49 19.58 39.87
C SER A 33 22.28 18.07 39.75
N TYR A 34 21.05 17.62 39.94
CA TYR A 34 20.67 16.24 39.64
C TYR A 34 20.79 16.08 38.13
N ALA A 35 21.86 15.44 37.68
CA ALA A 35 22.03 15.12 36.27
C ALA A 35 21.05 13.98 35.95
N ILE A 36 20.00 14.26 35.19
CA ILE A 36 19.04 13.23 34.76
C ILE A 36 19.76 12.36 33.73
N ASP A 37 19.96 11.08 34.05
CA ASP A 37 20.54 10.12 33.11
C ASP A 37 19.49 9.65 32.09
N ILE A 38 19.71 10.05 30.84
CA ILE A 38 18.83 9.79 29.71
C ILE A 38 19.63 9.07 28.64
N ASN A 39 19.19 7.85 28.35
CA ASN A 39 19.82 7.02 27.33
C ASN A 39 18.88 6.81 26.14
N TYR A 40 19.35 7.20 24.96
CA TYR A 40 18.68 6.90 23.70
C TYR A 40 19.27 5.65 23.07
N GLN A 41 18.40 4.80 22.52
CA GLN A 41 18.84 3.64 21.75
C GLN A 41 18.65 3.90 20.26
N ASP A 42 19.73 3.69 19.50
CA ASP A 42 19.64 3.59 18.05
C ASP A 42 18.74 2.41 17.69
N THR A 43 17.56 2.74 17.17
CA THR A 43 16.51 1.77 16.89
C THR A 43 16.36 1.59 15.39
N ILE A 44 16.50 0.35 14.95
CA ILE A 44 16.22 -0.04 13.57
C ILE A 44 14.90 -0.83 13.57
N ASP A 45 13.91 -0.22 12.94
CA ASP A 45 12.66 -0.81 12.54
C ASP A 45 12.87 -1.59 11.24
N LYS A 46 13.31 -2.83 11.43
CA LYS A 46 13.55 -3.78 10.35
C LYS A 46 12.23 -4.42 9.95
N GLN A 47 11.83 -4.20 8.70
CA GLN A 47 10.58 -4.74 8.17
C GLN A 47 10.75 -6.21 7.82
N ASN A 48 9.98 -7.07 8.50
CA ASN A 48 9.83 -8.46 8.12
C ASN A 48 9.16 -8.56 6.75
N ARG A 49 9.25 -9.73 6.10
CA ARG A 49 8.57 -9.95 4.83
C ARG A 49 7.06 -9.81 4.99
N ILE A 50 6.49 -8.82 4.32
CA ILE A 50 5.05 -8.59 4.22
C ILE A 50 4.56 -8.80 2.79
N THR A 51 3.32 -9.27 2.65
CA THR A 51 2.61 -9.39 1.39
C THR A 51 1.32 -8.59 1.46
N LEU A 52 1.22 -7.56 0.63
CA LEU A 52 0.03 -6.75 0.43
C LEU A 52 -0.77 -7.35 -0.73
N GLN A 53 -1.96 -7.89 -0.45
CA GLN A 53 -2.87 -8.39 -1.47
C GLN A 53 -3.84 -7.28 -1.84
N LEU A 54 -3.78 -6.78 -3.08
CA LEU A 54 -4.61 -5.70 -3.56
C LEU A 54 -5.76 -6.22 -4.44
N ASN A 55 -6.70 -5.36 -4.81
CA ASN A 55 -7.67 -5.69 -5.86
C ASN A 55 -7.03 -5.69 -7.25
N SER A 56 -7.76 -6.06 -8.29
CA SER A 56 -7.25 -6.12 -9.67
C SER A 56 -6.77 -4.77 -10.22
N ASN A 57 -7.22 -3.66 -9.63
CA ASN A 57 -6.85 -2.31 -10.06
C ASN A 57 -5.68 -1.75 -9.25
N GLY A 58 -5.22 -2.45 -8.21
CA GLY A 58 -4.21 -1.94 -7.28
C GLY A 58 -4.67 -0.76 -6.42
N ASP A 59 -5.96 -0.47 -6.36
CA ASP A 59 -6.52 0.73 -5.70
C ASP A 59 -6.92 0.51 -4.24
N SER A 60 -7.03 -0.76 -3.82
CA SER A 60 -7.51 -1.13 -2.49
C SER A 60 -6.85 -2.39 -1.96
N LEU A 61 -6.66 -2.44 -0.63
CA LEU A 61 -6.03 -3.55 0.07
C LEU A 61 -7.06 -4.60 0.49
N LEU A 62 -6.97 -5.80 -0.08
CA LEU A 62 -7.84 -6.94 0.22
C LEU A 62 -7.34 -7.74 1.43
N ASN A 63 -6.04 -7.92 1.58
CA ASN A 63 -5.44 -8.62 2.72
C ASN A 63 -3.97 -8.25 2.93
N ILE A 64 -3.44 -8.53 4.12
CA ILE A 64 -2.02 -8.42 4.45
C ILE A 64 -1.55 -9.73 5.09
N GLN A 65 -0.38 -10.20 4.71
CA GLN A 65 0.26 -11.35 5.32
C GLN A 65 1.68 -10.98 5.72
N GLY A 66 2.09 -11.31 6.94
CA GLY A 66 3.42 -11.02 7.45
C GLY A 66 3.43 -11.08 8.96
N TYR A 67 4.58 -11.33 9.56
CA TYR A 67 4.67 -11.33 11.02
C TYR A 67 4.37 -9.93 11.56
N GLY A 68 3.34 -9.81 12.39
CA GLY A 68 2.93 -8.53 12.99
C GLY A 68 2.34 -7.52 12.00
N ALA A 69 2.13 -7.89 10.74
CA ALA A 69 1.57 -7.00 9.73
C ALA A 69 0.04 -7.14 9.72
N GLU A 70 -0.66 -6.03 9.94
CA GLU A 70 -2.11 -5.98 10.07
C GLU A 70 -2.72 -4.86 9.24
N LYS A 71 -3.95 -5.07 8.77
CA LYS A 71 -4.74 -4.01 8.16
C LYS A 71 -5.08 -2.95 9.21
N LEU A 72 -5.21 -1.71 8.76
CA LEU A 72 -5.74 -0.66 9.62
C LEU A 72 -7.18 -0.99 10.02
N SER A 73 -7.50 -0.83 11.30
CA SER A 73 -8.90 -0.85 11.76
C SER A 73 -9.66 0.36 11.22
N SER A 74 -11.00 0.34 11.26
CA SER A 74 -11.84 1.45 10.79
C SER A 74 -11.55 2.79 11.46
N ILE A 75 -10.99 2.77 12.68
CA ILE A 75 -10.56 3.99 13.40
C ILE A 75 -9.20 4.45 12.87
N GLU A 76 -8.27 3.52 12.63
CA GLU A 76 -6.93 3.81 12.11
C GLU A 76 -6.95 4.16 10.61
N GLU A 77 -7.98 3.81 9.86
CA GLU A 77 -8.16 4.23 8.46
C GLU A 77 -8.22 5.77 8.33
N GLN A 78 -8.57 6.49 9.39
CA GLN A 78 -8.53 7.97 9.41
C GLN A 78 -7.11 8.55 9.31
N LEU A 79 -6.08 7.71 9.51
CA LEU A 79 -4.67 8.09 9.35
C LEU A 79 -4.27 8.22 7.89
N VAL A 80 -5.00 7.57 6.98
CA VAL A 80 -4.78 7.61 5.53
C VAL A 80 -5.89 8.41 4.86
N ASP A 81 -5.55 9.10 3.77
CA ASP A 81 -6.55 9.68 2.87
C ASP A 81 -6.80 8.73 1.68
N SER A 82 -7.66 9.15 0.74
CA SER A 82 -7.96 8.37 -0.47
C SER A 82 -6.76 8.17 -1.40
N THR A 83 -5.60 8.79 -1.10
CA THR A 83 -4.38 8.70 -1.90
C THR A 83 -3.39 7.68 -1.35
N LEU A 84 -3.65 7.07 -0.19
CA LEU A 84 -2.75 6.11 0.46
C LEU A 84 -3.42 4.77 0.76
N ILE A 85 -2.72 3.68 0.46
CA ILE A 85 -3.01 2.36 1.02
C ILE A 85 -2.11 2.16 2.24
N GLY A 86 -2.74 2.05 3.42
CA GLY A 86 -2.06 1.94 4.70
C GLY A 86 -2.02 0.53 5.28
N TRP A 87 -1.00 0.24 6.07
CA TRP A 87 -0.93 -0.92 6.96
C TRP A 87 -0.21 -0.60 8.26
N LYS A 88 -0.38 -1.50 9.23
CA LYS A 88 0.24 -1.44 10.54
C LYS A 88 1.25 -2.57 10.68
N GLN A 89 2.44 -2.26 11.18
CA GLN A 89 3.42 -3.23 11.65
C GLN A 89 3.46 -3.18 13.18
N VAL A 90 3.00 -4.24 13.81
CA VAL A 90 3.14 -4.51 15.24
C VAL A 90 4.49 -5.17 15.49
N TYR A 91 5.19 -4.73 16.53
CA TYR A 91 6.47 -5.32 16.91
C TYR A 91 6.28 -6.47 17.90
N GLU A 92 7.04 -7.55 17.67
CA GLU A 92 7.14 -8.68 18.60
C GLU A 92 7.57 -8.26 20.01
N GLN A 93 8.53 -7.36 20.01
CA GLN A 93 9.16 -6.83 21.20
C GLN A 93 9.19 -5.33 21.04
N ASP A 94 8.69 -4.67 22.08
CA ASP A 94 8.78 -3.23 22.27
C ASP A 94 10.19 -2.73 21.91
N LYS A 95 10.27 -1.82 20.95
CA LYS A 95 11.54 -1.22 20.53
C LYS A 95 11.83 -0.03 21.43
N VAL A 96 12.82 -0.15 22.29
CA VAL A 96 13.19 0.92 23.22
C VAL A 96 13.71 2.12 22.45
N LEU A 97 13.06 3.27 22.61
CA LEU A 97 13.47 4.53 21.99
C LEU A 97 14.31 5.35 22.98
N LEU A 98 13.80 5.44 24.20
CA LEU A 98 14.32 6.28 25.27
C LEU A 98 14.19 5.55 26.60
N THR A 99 15.24 5.63 27.43
CA THR A 99 15.23 5.20 28.83
C THR A 99 15.66 6.35 29.73
N VAL A 100 14.93 6.57 30.81
CA VAL A 100 15.28 7.51 31.87
C VAL A 100 15.56 6.70 33.14
N ASN A 101 16.84 6.66 33.53
CA ASN A 101 17.35 5.75 34.57
C ASN A 101 17.22 6.31 35.98
N GLU A 102 17.16 7.63 36.12
CA GLU A 102 16.94 8.30 37.40
C GLU A 102 15.58 8.99 37.37
N GLY A 103 14.69 8.59 38.27
CA GLY A 103 13.37 9.18 38.32
C GLY A 103 13.43 10.62 38.82
N ILE A 104 12.65 11.48 38.18
CA ILE A 104 12.60 12.89 38.56
C ILE A 104 11.58 12.99 39.70
N ASN A 105 11.95 13.55 40.85
CA ASN A 105 11.03 13.66 42.00
C ASN A 105 10.01 14.80 41.83
N SER A 106 9.48 14.99 40.63
CA SER A 106 8.53 16.06 40.31
C SER A 106 7.88 15.85 38.94
N VAL A 107 6.75 16.52 38.72
CA VAL A 107 6.14 16.64 37.39
C VAL A 107 7.14 17.23 36.40
N SER A 108 7.45 16.50 35.35
CA SER A 108 8.50 16.83 34.39
C SER A 108 7.92 16.96 32.99
N HIS A 109 8.27 18.04 32.30
CA HIS A 109 7.85 18.30 30.93
C HIS A 109 8.99 18.00 29.96
N PHE A 110 8.73 17.13 29.00
CA PHE A 110 9.69 16.71 27.98
C PHE A 110 9.30 17.26 26.62
N GLN A 111 10.21 17.99 25.98
CA GLN A 111 10.07 18.44 24.60
C GLN A 111 10.87 17.53 23.68
N MET A 112 10.22 16.84 22.75
CA MET A 112 10.87 15.96 21.78
C MET A 112 11.33 16.74 20.54
N LEU A 113 12.41 16.29 19.92
CA LEU A 113 12.75 16.64 18.55
C LEU A 113 11.70 16.07 17.59
N PRO A 114 11.36 16.79 16.50
CA PRO A 114 10.47 16.26 15.49
C PRO A 114 11.01 14.96 14.91
N LEU A 115 10.16 13.94 14.86
CA LEU A 115 10.40 12.78 14.01
C LEU A 115 10.21 13.22 12.56
N ASP A 116 11.23 13.14 11.71
CA ASP A 116 11.10 13.58 10.32
C ASP A 116 10.03 12.75 9.57
N THR A 117 9.42 13.32 8.52
CA THR A 117 8.61 12.53 7.58
C THR A 117 9.54 11.52 6.92
N LEU A 118 9.41 10.28 7.36
CA LEU A 118 10.19 9.18 6.84
C LEU A 118 9.53 8.65 5.57
N SER A 119 10.17 8.91 4.43
CA SER A 119 9.80 8.32 3.16
C SER A 119 10.99 7.57 2.58
N SER A 120 10.73 6.42 1.96
CA SER A 120 11.74 5.65 1.22
C SER A 120 11.25 5.45 -0.20
N ASP A 121 12.06 5.90 -1.14
CA ASP A 121 11.91 5.54 -2.55
C ASP A 121 12.46 4.14 -2.75
N LEU A 122 11.59 3.26 -3.23
CA LEU A 122 11.82 1.83 -3.35
C LEU A 122 11.47 1.37 -4.76
N THR A 123 12.10 0.30 -5.22
CA THR A 123 11.81 -0.27 -6.53
C THR A 123 11.17 -1.65 -6.39
N LEU A 124 9.93 -1.79 -6.85
CA LEU A 124 9.27 -3.07 -7.02
C LEU A 124 9.67 -3.71 -8.36
N GLN A 125 9.86 -5.02 -8.35
CA GLN A 125 10.22 -5.82 -9.52
C GLN A 125 9.21 -6.94 -9.76
N TYR A 126 8.88 -7.17 -11.03
CA TYR A 126 8.11 -8.30 -11.52
C TYR A 126 8.64 -8.71 -12.90
N GLY A 127 9.25 -9.89 -13.01
CA GLY A 127 9.96 -10.30 -14.22
C GLY A 127 11.06 -9.30 -14.58
N SER A 128 11.02 -8.74 -15.80
CA SER A 128 11.94 -7.69 -16.26
C SER A 128 11.48 -6.26 -15.90
N GLN A 129 10.29 -6.10 -15.33
CA GLN A 129 9.69 -4.80 -15.06
C GLN A 129 10.14 -4.25 -13.71
N ASN A 130 10.38 -2.94 -13.67
CA ASN A 130 10.75 -2.20 -12.48
C ASN A 130 9.81 -1.01 -12.31
N LYS A 131 9.31 -0.79 -11.10
CA LYS A 131 8.41 0.33 -10.77
C LYS A 131 8.84 0.98 -9.47
N GLN A 132 9.02 2.29 -9.50
CA GLN A 132 9.31 3.07 -8.31
C GLN A 132 8.03 3.30 -7.51
N ILE A 133 8.12 3.02 -6.21
CA ILE A 133 7.10 3.34 -5.21
C ILE A 133 7.74 4.17 -4.11
N ASN A 134 6.93 4.96 -3.42
CA ASN A 134 7.34 5.66 -2.21
C ASN A 134 6.55 5.09 -1.04
N ILE A 135 7.26 4.68 0.01
CA ILE A 135 6.65 4.24 1.26
C ILE A 135 6.88 5.32 2.30
N LYS A 136 5.80 5.77 2.93
CA LYS A 136 5.82 6.79 3.98
C LYS A 136 5.47 6.17 5.32
N GLN A 137 6.16 6.55 6.38
CA GLN A 137 5.64 6.37 7.73
C GLN A 137 4.51 7.38 7.95
N ILE A 138 3.34 6.90 8.36
CA ILE A 138 2.14 7.72 8.60
C ILE A 138 2.00 8.06 10.07
N ALA A 139 2.38 7.13 10.96
CA ALA A 139 2.30 7.30 12.41
C ALA A 139 3.21 6.30 13.13
N LEU A 140 3.57 6.63 14.37
CA LEU A 140 4.30 5.76 15.28
C LEU A 140 3.49 5.59 16.57
N LEU A 141 3.18 4.34 16.94
CA LEU A 141 2.55 4.04 18.21
C LEU A 141 3.64 3.86 19.26
N VAL A 142 3.64 4.74 20.25
CA VAL A 142 4.56 4.69 21.38
C VAL A 142 3.84 4.31 22.65
N LYS A 143 4.58 3.70 23.56
CA LYS A 143 4.17 3.36 24.91
C LYS A 143 5.20 3.91 25.88
N ILE A 144 4.74 4.67 26.87
CA ILE A 144 5.58 5.13 27.98
C ILE A 144 5.18 4.33 29.22
N LYS A 145 6.14 3.63 29.81
CA LYS A 145 5.93 2.68 30.91
C LYS A 145 7.10 2.72 31.90
N PRO A 146 6.89 2.40 33.18
CA PRO A 146 7.98 2.28 34.14
C PRO A 146 8.87 1.08 33.80
N LEU A 147 10.12 1.10 34.26
CA LEU A 147 11.01 -0.05 34.15
C LEU A 147 10.57 -1.20 35.09
N ASP A 148 10.10 -0.86 36.29
CA ASP A 148 9.45 -1.81 37.20
C ASP A 148 7.92 -1.78 36.98
N PRO A 149 7.30 -2.90 36.56
CA PRO A 149 5.87 -2.97 36.28
C PRO A 149 4.98 -2.74 37.52
N ASN A 150 5.53 -2.75 38.74
CA ASN A 150 4.78 -2.45 39.97
C ASN A 150 4.61 -0.95 40.21
N ASN A 151 5.36 -0.12 39.50
CA ASN A 151 5.28 1.33 39.62
C ASN A 151 4.16 1.90 38.75
N ASN A 152 3.61 3.03 39.16
CA ASN A 152 2.65 3.78 38.35
C ASN A 152 3.35 5.00 37.76
N ILE A 153 3.00 5.30 36.52
CA ILE A 153 3.40 6.52 35.83
C ILE A 153 2.16 7.13 35.21
N SER A 154 2.00 8.44 35.33
CA SER A 154 0.94 9.17 34.64
C SER A 154 1.57 10.05 33.58
N VAL A 155 1.15 9.88 32.33
CA VAL A 155 1.66 10.65 31.21
C VAL A 155 0.51 11.39 30.54
N THR A 156 0.76 12.65 30.22
CA THR A 156 -0.17 13.47 29.45
C THR A 156 0.60 14.06 28.28
N PHE A 157 0.24 13.68 27.06
CA PHE A 157 0.79 14.35 25.88
C PHE A 157 0.10 15.71 25.69
N SER A 158 0.88 16.71 25.28
CA SER A 158 0.39 17.99 24.81
C SER A 158 0.45 18.04 23.28
N ASN A 159 -0.57 18.63 22.66
CA ASN A 159 -0.65 19.08 21.25
C ASN A 159 -1.46 18.25 20.25
N GLU A 160 -1.74 18.93 19.12
CA GLU A 160 -2.44 18.49 17.90
C GLU A 160 -1.73 17.37 17.13
N CYS A 161 -0.57 16.91 17.60
CA CYS A 161 0.26 15.91 16.95
C CYS A 161 -0.02 14.47 17.40
N ILE A 162 -0.87 14.32 18.40
CA ILE A 162 -1.31 13.04 18.92
C ILE A 162 -2.67 12.74 18.31
N PHE A 163 -2.73 11.71 17.48
CA PHE A 163 -4.01 11.26 16.91
C PHE A 163 -4.96 10.78 18.01
N TRP A 164 -4.41 10.01 18.95
CA TRP A 164 -5.08 9.61 20.16
C TRP A 164 -4.06 9.21 21.21
N GLN A 165 -4.48 9.29 22.47
CA GLN A 165 -3.76 8.74 23.61
C GLN A 165 -4.70 7.93 24.47
N LYS A 166 -4.16 6.91 25.15
CA LYS A 166 -4.89 6.09 26.09
C LYS A 166 -4.04 5.82 27.32
N ASN A 167 -4.58 6.20 28.47
CA ASN A 167 -3.96 5.98 29.77
C ASN A 167 -4.45 4.66 30.36
N TYR A 168 -3.49 3.83 30.76
CA TYR A 168 -3.72 2.61 31.52
C TYR A 168 -3.09 2.76 32.90
N ALA A 169 -3.37 1.83 33.82
CA ALA A 169 -2.89 1.93 35.19
C ALA A 169 -1.35 2.04 35.31
N TYR A 170 -0.62 1.38 34.41
CA TYR A 170 0.84 1.24 34.48
C TYR A 170 1.58 1.81 33.26
N TYR A 171 0.87 2.34 32.27
CA TYR A 171 1.50 2.89 31.07
C TYR A 171 0.53 3.80 30.30
N THR A 172 1.08 4.63 29.42
CA THR A 172 0.31 5.42 28.46
C THR A 172 0.73 5.04 27.04
N GLU A 173 -0.25 4.81 26.18
CA GLU A 173 -0.04 4.67 24.73
C GLU A 173 -0.46 5.96 24.02
N ALA A 174 0.32 6.35 23.01
CA ALA A 174 -0.02 7.47 22.15
C ALA A 174 0.38 7.20 20.71
N LEU A 175 -0.49 7.57 19.78
CA LEU A 175 -0.22 7.51 18.36
C LEU A 175 0.27 8.88 17.87
N ILE A 176 1.55 8.94 17.53
CA ILE A 176 2.26 10.17 17.18
C ILE A 176 2.28 10.35 15.66
N LYS A 177 1.93 11.55 15.20
CA LYS A 177 2.06 11.98 13.81
C LYS A 177 3.53 12.33 13.48
N PRO A 178 4.09 11.87 12.36
CA PRO A 178 5.39 12.29 11.86
C PRO A 178 5.43 13.79 11.56
N ASN A 179 6.63 14.35 11.51
CA ASN A 179 6.93 15.76 11.26
C ASN A 179 6.32 16.75 12.27
N CYS A 180 5.98 16.29 13.48
CA CYS A 180 5.50 17.19 14.50
C CYS A 180 6.65 17.91 15.21
N ILE A 181 6.77 19.21 14.93
CA ILE A 181 7.82 20.11 15.45
C ILE A 181 7.72 20.33 16.98
N ASN A 182 6.55 20.08 17.57
CA ASN A 182 6.27 20.38 18.98
C ASN A 182 5.70 19.17 19.74
N THR A 183 6.17 17.93 19.50
CA THR A 183 5.69 16.83 20.33
C THR A 183 6.25 16.99 21.74
N SER A 184 5.39 17.12 22.73
CA SER A 184 5.81 17.19 24.13
C SER A 184 4.85 16.42 25.00
N PHE A 185 5.36 15.95 26.14
CA PHE A 185 4.56 15.22 27.11
C PHE A 185 5.02 15.57 28.52
N THR A 186 4.08 15.47 29.44
CA THR A 186 4.31 15.68 30.85
C THR A 186 4.20 14.33 31.56
N ILE A 187 5.21 14.01 32.35
CA ILE A 187 5.24 12.82 33.19
C ILE A 187 5.08 13.25 34.65
N ASN A 188 4.22 12.54 35.35
CA ASN A 188 4.18 12.55 36.81
C ASN A 188 4.70 11.19 37.30
N ASP A 189 6.03 11.13 37.46
CA ASP A 189 6.77 10.03 38.05
C ASP A 189 7.29 10.51 39.41
N PHE A 190 6.98 9.79 40.48
CA PHE A 190 7.54 10.11 41.80
C PHE A 190 8.86 9.35 41.98
N GLY A 191 9.88 9.70 41.19
CA GLY A 191 11.22 9.11 41.35
C GLY A 191 11.41 7.71 40.76
N ASN A 192 10.51 7.25 39.89
CA ASN A 192 10.58 5.92 39.27
C ASN A 192 11.20 5.95 37.86
N PRO A 193 12.21 5.11 37.55
CA PRO A 193 12.73 4.97 36.20
C PRO A 193 11.68 4.49 35.20
N TRP A 194 11.75 4.99 33.97
CA TRP A 194 10.79 4.68 32.92
C TRP A 194 11.43 4.64 31.53
N GLN A 195 10.69 4.11 30.57
CA GLN A 195 11.10 4.04 29.17
C GLN A 195 9.95 4.38 28.23
N GLN A 196 10.31 4.99 27.10
CA GLN A 196 9.47 5.10 25.93
C GLN A 196 9.88 4.02 24.95
N VAL A 197 8.90 3.26 24.49
CA VAL A 197 9.10 2.19 23.51
C VAL A 197 8.15 2.38 22.34
N ALA A 198 8.57 2.03 21.13
CA ALA A 198 7.65 1.87 20.01
C ALA A 198 7.04 0.46 20.05
N THR A 199 5.74 0.37 19.83
CA THR A 199 4.98 -0.89 19.82
C THR A 199 4.43 -1.23 18.44
N ALA A 200 4.20 -0.21 17.61
CA ALA A 200 3.82 -0.38 16.21
C ALA A 200 4.19 0.84 15.37
N SER A 201 4.30 0.64 14.07
CA SER A 201 4.41 1.70 13.05
C SER A 201 3.34 1.55 12.00
N TYR A 202 2.92 2.67 11.43
CA TYR A 202 1.92 2.73 10.36
C TYR A 202 2.63 3.23 9.11
N TYR A 203 2.42 2.54 7.99
CA TYR A 203 3.01 2.91 6.69
C TYR A 203 1.96 3.04 5.62
N GLY A 204 2.25 3.86 4.62
CA GLY A 204 1.41 4.08 3.46
C GLY A 204 2.20 4.00 2.17
N ILE A 205 1.57 3.45 1.14
CA ILE A 205 2.01 3.57 -0.26
C ILE A 205 0.96 4.38 -1.02
N GLU A 206 1.39 5.28 -1.90
CA GLU A 206 0.49 6.06 -2.74
C GLU A 206 -0.30 5.16 -3.72
N THR A 207 -1.64 5.30 -3.71
CA THR A 207 -2.58 4.50 -4.52
C THR A 207 -2.31 4.66 -6.02
N ASN A 208 -1.97 5.86 -6.47
CA ASN A 208 -1.66 6.13 -7.89
C ASN A 208 -0.38 5.40 -8.36
N LYS A 209 0.60 5.18 -7.47
CA LYS A 209 1.80 4.39 -7.78
C LYS A 209 1.46 2.92 -7.92
N LEU A 210 0.56 2.42 -7.07
CA LEU A 210 0.07 1.03 -7.12
C LEU A 210 -0.87 0.77 -8.29
N ALA A 211 -1.73 1.73 -8.65
CA ALA A 211 -2.62 1.63 -9.82
C ALA A 211 -1.86 1.53 -11.15
N SER A 212 -0.59 1.95 -11.18
CA SER A 212 0.28 1.78 -12.35
C SER A 212 0.91 0.38 -12.45
N LEU A 213 0.76 -0.45 -11.42
CA LEU A 213 1.21 -1.83 -11.41
C LEU A 213 0.18 -2.71 -12.12
N GLN A 214 0.68 -3.60 -12.97
CA GLN A 214 -0.14 -4.63 -13.60
C GLN A 214 -0.36 -5.82 -12.65
N GLY A 215 -1.30 -6.70 -13.00
CA GLY A 215 -1.51 -7.97 -12.32
C GLY A 215 -0.20 -8.77 -12.21
N GLY A 216 0.06 -9.33 -11.03
CA GLY A 216 1.28 -10.06 -10.74
C GLY A 216 1.76 -9.97 -9.29
N HIS A 217 2.87 -10.65 -9.01
CA HIS A 217 3.59 -10.60 -7.75
C HIS A 217 4.81 -9.70 -7.89
N TRP A 218 4.68 -8.48 -7.41
CA TRP A 218 5.74 -7.49 -7.36
C TRP A 218 6.51 -7.65 -6.05
N SER A 219 7.83 -7.61 -6.08
CA SER A 219 8.65 -7.70 -4.86
C SER A 219 9.71 -6.63 -4.81
N LEU A 220 10.06 -6.17 -3.62
CA LEU A 220 11.11 -5.17 -3.44
C LEU A 220 12.45 -5.67 -4.01
N SER A 221 13.09 -4.84 -4.84
CA SER A 221 14.35 -5.15 -5.52
C SER A 221 15.49 -5.46 -4.54
N THR A 222 16.59 -5.99 -5.09
CA THR A 222 17.69 -6.63 -4.36
C THR A 222 18.55 -5.73 -3.47
N THR A 223 18.26 -4.43 -3.35
CA THR A 223 19.00 -3.53 -2.46
C THR A 223 18.21 -3.26 -1.19
N THR A 224 18.83 -3.50 -0.03
CA THR A 224 18.30 -3.03 1.26
C THR A 224 18.26 -1.51 1.24
N HIS A 225 17.10 -0.94 1.52
CA HIS A 225 16.93 0.51 1.63
C HIS A 225 16.69 0.86 3.09
N SER A 226 17.54 1.74 3.63
CA SER A 226 17.43 2.26 4.98
C SER A 226 17.44 3.77 4.94
N ASN A 227 16.37 4.38 5.43
CA ASN A 227 16.33 5.81 5.69
C ASN A 227 16.21 6.02 7.21
N SER A 228 16.92 7.03 7.69
CA SER A 228 17.03 7.33 9.12
C SER A 228 16.46 8.70 9.43
N SER A 229 15.70 8.81 10.52
CA SER A 229 15.41 10.09 11.18
C SER A 229 16.12 10.13 12.52
N THR A 230 16.38 11.34 13.00
CA THR A 230 16.86 11.57 14.35
C THR A 230 15.66 11.81 15.26
N MET A 231 15.58 11.08 16.37
CA MET A 231 14.63 11.34 17.45
C MET A 231 15.42 11.73 18.69
N GLY A 232 14.95 12.69 19.47
CA GLY A 232 15.66 13.09 20.69
C GLY A 232 14.77 13.90 21.61
N VAL A 233 15.30 14.26 22.77
CA VAL A 233 14.70 15.24 23.68
C VAL A 233 15.53 16.50 23.56
N ASN A 234 14.85 17.61 23.31
CA ASN A 234 15.44 18.93 23.15
C ASN A 234 15.61 19.62 24.50
N SER A 235 14.60 19.51 25.38
CA SER A 235 14.60 20.17 26.68
C SER A 235 13.73 19.43 27.70
N ILE A 236 14.08 19.59 28.98
CA ILE A 236 13.31 19.09 30.12
C ILE A 236 13.07 20.25 31.09
N THR A 237 11.80 20.48 31.41
CA THR A 237 11.41 21.50 32.38
C THR A 237 10.83 20.81 33.61
N THR A 238 11.44 21.05 34.77
CA THR A 238 10.94 20.66 36.08
C THR A 238 10.41 21.90 36.82
N PRO A 239 9.62 21.78 37.90
CA PRO A 239 8.99 22.94 38.55
C PRO A 239 9.98 23.97 39.11
N ASN A 240 11.24 23.57 39.32
CA ASN A 240 12.27 24.40 39.93
C ASN A 240 13.45 24.73 38.98
N ASN A 241 13.51 24.15 37.77
CA ASN A 241 14.60 24.43 36.83
C ASN A 241 14.26 24.02 35.39
N VAL A 242 14.91 24.69 34.42
CA VAL A 242 14.95 24.24 33.02
C VAL A 242 16.32 23.65 32.76
N ASP A 243 16.38 22.36 32.48
CA ASP A 243 17.61 21.68 32.09
C ASP A 243 17.56 21.40 30.59
N THR A 244 18.43 22.06 29.81
CA THR A 244 18.61 21.73 28.40
C THR A 244 19.49 20.49 28.31
N HIS A 245 18.85 19.33 28.21
CA HIS A 245 19.52 18.07 27.92
C HIS A 245 19.25 17.69 26.47
N ILE A 246 20.24 17.92 25.60
CA ILE A 246 20.19 17.45 24.22
C ILE A 246 20.88 16.09 24.17
N THR A 247 20.08 15.03 24.17
CA THR A 247 20.51 13.67 23.86
C THR A 247 19.65 13.14 22.72
N ASN A 248 20.30 12.58 21.71
CA ASN A 248 19.68 12.18 20.45
C ASN A 248 19.94 10.69 20.19
N GLY A 249 18.91 9.98 19.73
CA GLY A 249 19.02 8.66 19.12
C GLY A 249 18.62 8.71 17.64
N SER A 250 18.98 7.70 16.88
CA SER A 250 18.45 7.53 15.52
C SER A 250 17.35 6.47 15.50
N TYR A 251 16.22 6.82 14.90
CA TYR A 251 15.16 5.88 14.53
C TYR A 251 15.20 5.66 13.02
N ARG A 252 15.43 4.43 12.58
CA ARG A 252 15.60 4.09 11.17
C ARG A 252 14.63 3.00 10.78
N PHE A 253 14.09 3.10 9.58
CA PHE A 253 13.24 2.07 8.99
C PHE A 253 14.03 1.43 7.86
N GLN A 254 14.07 0.10 7.88
CA GLN A 254 14.85 -0.69 6.95
C GLN A 254 13.94 -1.70 6.26
N PHE A 255 13.90 -1.63 4.94
CA PHE A 255 13.25 -2.64 4.11
C PHE A 255 14.32 -3.53 3.50
N ASP A 256 14.31 -4.80 3.90
CA ASP A 256 15.15 -5.83 3.29
C ASP A 256 14.67 -6.15 1.88
N SER A 257 15.56 -6.64 1.03
CA SER A 257 15.17 -7.17 -0.29
C SER A 257 14.06 -8.21 -0.17
N GLY A 258 13.04 -8.12 -1.03
CA GLY A 258 11.86 -8.96 -0.95
C GLY A 258 11.02 -8.80 0.33
N GLY A 259 11.37 -7.85 1.19
CA GLY A 259 10.66 -7.54 2.44
C GLY A 259 9.25 -7.02 2.21
N ILE A 260 8.95 -6.51 1.02
CA ILE A 260 7.59 -6.17 0.60
C ILE A 260 7.28 -6.91 -0.69
N VAL A 261 6.14 -7.59 -0.68
CA VAL A 261 5.52 -8.19 -1.84
C VAL A 261 4.16 -7.53 -2.05
N VAL A 262 3.89 -7.03 -3.25
CA VAL A 262 2.57 -6.54 -3.66
C VAL A 262 1.99 -7.55 -4.65
N SER A 263 0.85 -8.15 -4.30
CA SER A 263 0.16 -9.13 -5.11
C SER A 263 -1.14 -8.53 -5.66
N ILE A 264 -1.19 -8.34 -6.97
CA ILE A 264 -2.38 -7.84 -7.68
C ILE A 264 -2.97 -9.03 -8.47
N PRO A 265 -4.21 -9.46 -8.17
CA PRO A 265 -4.86 -10.53 -8.90
C PRO A 265 -4.92 -10.24 -10.40
N PHE A 266 -4.65 -11.27 -11.20
CA PHE A 266 -4.84 -11.21 -12.64
C PHE A 266 -6.33 -11.08 -12.96
N SER A 267 -6.66 -10.14 -13.84
CA SER A 267 -7.99 -10.00 -14.41
C SER A 267 -7.89 -9.90 -15.93
N SER A 268 -8.82 -10.59 -16.58
CA SER A 268 -9.05 -10.46 -18.01
C SER A 268 -10.55 -10.52 -18.27
N ASN A 269 -11.04 -9.74 -19.21
CA ASN A 269 -12.42 -9.80 -19.65
C ASN A 269 -12.49 -9.86 -21.17
N PHE A 270 -13.50 -10.55 -21.67
CA PHE A 270 -13.75 -10.70 -23.10
C PHE A 270 -15.25 -10.62 -23.36
N TYR A 271 -15.67 -9.62 -24.14
CA TYR A 271 -17.08 -9.30 -24.34
C TYR A 271 -17.31 -8.59 -25.69
N PHE A 272 -18.57 -8.51 -26.11
CA PHE A 272 -19.02 -7.71 -27.24
C PHE A 272 -19.21 -6.25 -26.81
N GLN A 273 -18.61 -5.31 -27.52
CA GLN A 273 -18.59 -3.89 -27.14
C GLN A 273 -19.98 -3.26 -27.08
N ASN A 274 -20.87 -3.60 -28.03
CA ASN A 274 -22.18 -2.94 -28.20
C ASN A 274 -23.10 -3.05 -26.97
N ASN A 275 -22.88 -4.04 -26.10
CA ASN A 275 -23.70 -4.29 -24.93
C ASN A 275 -22.93 -4.81 -23.70
N GLN A 276 -21.59 -4.85 -23.76
CA GLN A 276 -20.73 -5.46 -22.73
C GLN A 276 -21.14 -6.90 -22.34
N SER A 277 -21.78 -7.62 -23.25
CA SER A 277 -22.26 -8.99 -23.04
C SER A 277 -21.23 -10.01 -23.48
N LYS A 278 -21.26 -11.20 -22.87
CA LYS A 278 -20.49 -12.38 -23.33
C LYS A 278 -21.19 -13.15 -24.47
N SER A 279 -22.44 -12.79 -24.79
CA SER A 279 -23.22 -13.41 -25.85
C SER A 279 -23.95 -12.35 -26.69
N LEU A 280 -24.01 -12.58 -27.99
CA LEU A 280 -24.70 -11.74 -28.95
C LEU A 280 -25.47 -12.62 -29.94
N ASN A 281 -26.72 -12.26 -30.22
CA ASN A 281 -27.48 -12.86 -31.32
C ASN A 281 -27.18 -12.05 -32.58
N VAL A 282 -26.76 -12.73 -33.65
CA VAL A 282 -26.41 -12.09 -34.92
C VAL A 282 -27.41 -12.51 -35.98
N THR A 283 -28.05 -11.53 -36.61
CA THR A 283 -28.94 -11.78 -37.75
C THR A 283 -28.13 -11.67 -39.03
N LEU A 284 -28.27 -12.66 -39.91
CA LEU A 284 -27.73 -12.59 -41.26
C LEU A 284 -28.78 -12.02 -42.22
N ILE A 285 -28.42 -11.00 -42.98
CA ILE A 285 -29.26 -10.33 -43.98
C ILE A 285 -28.73 -10.61 -45.39
N PRO A 286 -29.56 -10.51 -46.46
CA PRO A 286 -29.08 -10.65 -47.83
C PRO A 286 -27.93 -9.68 -48.13
N ASP A 287 -26.86 -10.20 -48.72
CA ASP A 287 -25.70 -9.40 -49.13
C ASP A 287 -26.06 -8.57 -50.38
N PRO A 288 -26.02 -7.23 -50.33
CA PRO A 288 -26.35 -6.39 -51.47
C PRO A 288 -25.39 -6.59 -52.66
N SER A 289 -24.18 -7.09 -52.41
CA SER A 289 -23.17 -7.34 -53.44
C SER A 289 -23.35 -8.71 -54.10
N ASN A 290 -24.05 -9.64 -53.46
CA ASN A 290 -24.31 -10.97 -53.98
C ASN A 290 -25.63 -11.53 -53.40
N VAL A 291 -26.68 -11.50 -54.22
CA VAL A 291 -28.05 -11.89 -53.84
C VAL A 291 -28.19 -13.34 -53.35
N ASN A 292 -27.20 -14.21 -53.62
CA ASN A 292 -27.22 -15.59 -53.13
C ASN A 292 -26.65 -15.73 -51.72
N ASN A 293 -25.96 -14.72 -51.22
CA ASN A 293 -25.26 -14.73 -49.94
C ASN A 293 -26.05 -14.00 -48.86
N TYR A 294 -25.79 -14.39 -47.62
CA TYR A 294 -26.26 -13.66 -46.45
C TYR A 294 -25.05 -13.29 -45.59
N VAL A 295 -25.01 -12.07 -45.09
CA VAL A 295 -23.93 -11.50 -44.27
C VAL A 295 -24.48 -10.96 -42.95
N SER A 296 -23.65 -10.88 -41.91
CA SER A 296 -24.02 -10.15 -40.70
C SER A 296 -24.37 -8.69 -41.05
N ASP A 297 -25.44 -8.16 -40.46
CA ASP A 297 -25.91 -6.79 -40.74
C ASP A 297 -24.78 -5.76 -40.61
N HIS A 298 -24.53 -5.01 -41.69
CA HIS A 298 -23.48 -3.99 -41.75
C HIS A 298 -23.71 -2.83 -40.78
N ASN A 299 -24.96 -2.61 -40.36
CA ASN A 299 -25.30 -1.60 -39.35
C ASN A 299 -24.95 -2.07 -37.93
N GLU A 300 -24.86 -3.38 -37.70
CA GLU A 300 -24.47 -3.99 -36.44
C GLU A 300 -22.98 -4.35 -36.48
N LYS A 301 -22.10 -3.36 -36.30
CA LYS A 301 -20.66 -3.60 -36.16
C LYS A 301 -20.41 -4.52 -34.96
N ILE A 302 -19.97 -5.76 -35.21
CA ILE A 302 -19.71 -6.74 -34.14
C ILE A 302 -18.27 -6.58 -33.66
N ILE A 303 -18.06 -5.75 -32.64
CA ILE A 303 -16.73 -5.56 -32.04
C ILE A 303 -16.59 -6.40 -30.78
N LEU A 304 -15.53 -7.18 -30.74
CA LEU A 304 -15.02 -7.88 -29.57
C LEU A 304 -14.03 -6.96 -28.84
N THR A 305 -14.12 -6.95 -27.51
CA THR A 305 -13.16 -6.28 -26.64
C THR A 305 -12.54 -7.29 -25.71
N TYR A 306 -11.22 -7.38 -25.73
CA TYR A 306 -10.42 -8.04 -24.72
C TYR A 306 -9.77 -6.99 -23.83
N THR A 307 -9.92 -7.10 -22.51
CA THR A 307 -9.21 -6.27 -21.54
C THR A 307 -8.43 -7.14 -20.58
N THR A 308 -7.26 -6.67 -20.13
CA THR A 308 -6.48 -7.31 -19.08
C THR A 308 -5.73 -6.28 -18.26
N ASN A 309 -5.47 -6.59 -17.00
CA ASN A 309 -4.57 -5.81 -16.15
C ASN A 309 -3.12 -6.32 -16.19
N GLN A 310 -2.78 -7.32 -17.02
CA GLN A 310 -1.45 -7.92 -17.09
C GLN A 310 -0.72 -7.55 -18.39
N SER A 311 0.62 -7.48 -18.34
CA SER A 311 1.43 -7.43 -19.57
C SER A 311 1.21 -8.70 -20.38
N ILE A 312 0.91 -8.51 -21.66
CA ILE A 312 0.80 -9.60 -22.63
C ILE A 312 1.76 -9.33 -23.79
N THR A 313 2.11 -10.38 -24.53
CA THR A 313 2.90 -10.30 -25.77
C THR A 313 2.05 -10.58 -27.01
N GLY A 314 0.84 -11.10 -26.81
CA GLY A 314 -0.11 -11.36 -27.88
C GLY A 314 -1.44 -11.90 -27.38
N LEU A 315 -2.38 -12.03 -28.33
CA LEU A 315 -3.68 -12.65 -28.15
C LEU A 315 -3.90 -13.71 -29.23
N LYS A 316 -4.23 -14.92 -28.78
CA LYS A 316 -4.65 -16.03 -29.64
C LYS A 316 -6.16 -16.14 -29.65
N TYR A 317 -6.75 -15.86 -30.80
CA TYR A 317 -8.17 -16.08 -31.02
C TYR A 317 -8.42 -17.50 -31.52
N ARG A 318 -9.39 -18.19 -30.90
CA ARG A 318 -9.88 -19.52 -31.33
C ARG A 318 -11.38 -19.51 -31.63
N LEU A 319 -11.75 -20.16 -32.72
CA LEU A 319 -13.13 -20.37 -33.13
C LEU A 319 -13.57 -21.80 -32.81
N ILE A 320 -14.66 -21.92 -32.06
CA ILE A 320 -15.30 -23.20 -31.72
C ILE A 320 -16.75 -23.13 -32.18
N CYS A 321 -17.17 -24.12 -32.95
CA CYS A 321 -18.56 -24.27 -33.39
C CYS A 321 -19.18 -25.47 -32.67
N ASP A 322 -20.49 -25.41 -32.43
CA ASP A 322 -21.28 -26.54 -31.95
C ASP A 322 -21.30 -27.70 -32.96
N GLU A 323 -21.55 -27.39 -34.22
CA GLU A 323 -21.49 -28.30 -35.35
C GLU A 323 -20.54 -27.76 -36.41
N GLN A 324 -19.84 -28.67 -37.09
CA GLN A 324 -18.93 -28.34 -38.18
C GLN A 324 -19.34 -29.06 -39.46
N VAL A 325 -19.14 -28.40 -40.60
CA VAL A 325 -19.39 -28.97 -41.93
C VAL A 325 -18.10 -28.91 -42.75
N GLN A 326 -17.80 -30.00 -43.46
CA GLN A 326 -16.67 -30.07 -44.38
C GLN A 326 -17.10 -29.54 -45.75
N HIS A 327 -16.33 -28.59 -46.28
CA HIS A 327 -16.51 -28.06 -47.63
C HIS A 327 -15.13 -27.76 -48.22
N ASP A 328 -14.86 -28.23 -49.45
CA ASP A 328 -13.59 -28.02 -50.14
C ASP A 328 -12.33 -28.38 -49.29
N ASN A 329 -12.37 -29.53 -48.60
CA ASN A 329 -11.33 -30.02 -47.69
C ASN A 329 -11.02 -29.11 -46.48
N GLN A 330 -11.93 -28.19 -46.14
CA GLN A 330 -11.82 -27.31 -44.98
C GLN A 330 -13.04 -27.48 -44.07
N SER A 331 -12.82 -27.33 -42.76
CA SER A 331 -13.90 -27.33 -41.77
C SER A 331 -14.46 -25.91 -41.61
N TYR A 332 -15.77 -25.79 -41.49
CA TYR A 332 -16.49 -24.55 -41.25
C TYR A 332 -17.49 -24.74 -40.12
N CYS A 333 -17.90 -23.66 -39.45
CA CYS A 333 -19.09 -23.75 -38.59
C CYS A 333 -20.31 -24.11 -39.45
N ALA A 334 -21.15 -25.01 -38.97
CA ALA A 334 -22.34 -25.44 -39.70
C ALA A 334 -23.52 -24.52 -39.39
N LEU A 335 -24.09 -23.90 -40.43
CA LEU A 335 -25.38 -23.23 -40.37
C LEU A 335 -26.47 -24.23 -40.76
N LYS A 336 -27.37 -24.55 -39.82
CA LYS A 336 -28.31 -25.66 -39.94
C LYS A 336 -29.75 -25.19 -40.06
N ASN A 337 -30.50 -25.79 -41.00
CA ASN A 337 -31.95 -25.59 -41.06
C ASN A 337 -32.62 -26.35 -39.91
N LEU A 338 -33.37 -25.65 -39.07
CA LEU A 338 -34.06 -26.21 -37.91
C LEU A 338 -35.16 -27.22 -38.28
N ASN A 339 -35.81 -27.03 -39.42
CA ASN A 339 -36.90 -27.87 -39.89
C ASN A 339 -36.40 -29.05 -40.75
N LEU A 340 -35.23 -28.89 -41.37
CA LEU A 340 -34.60 -29.88 -42.24
C LEU A 340 -33.15 -30.10 -41.81
N THR A 341 -32.95 -30.82 -40.71
CA THR A 341 -31.66 -30.97 -40.03
C THR A 341 -30.53 -31.60 -40.87
N THR A 342 -30.87 -32.22 -42.00
CA THR A 342 -29.91 -32.73 -43.01
C THR A 342 -29.35 -31.64 -43.92
N VAL A 343 -29.92 -30.43 -43.90
CA VAL A 343 -29.48 -29.28 -44.69
C VAL A 343 -28.57 -28.41 -43.82
N THR A 344 -27.27 -28.52 -44.08
CA THR A 344 -26.21 -27.72 -43.43
C THR A 344 -25.40 -26.97 -44.48
N ILE A 345 -25.00 -25.74 -44.16
CA ILE A 345 -24.26 -24.85 -45.07
C ILE A 345 -23.06 -24.29 -44.31
N PRO A 346 -21.88 -24.11 -44.95
CA PRO A 346 -20.73 -23.50 -44.28
C PRO A 346 -21.00 -22.04 -43.91
N LEU A 347 -20.86 -21.72 -42.63
CA LEU A 347 -20.78 -20.36 -42.12
C LEU A 347 -19.31 -19.93 -42.08
N LYS A 348 -18.96 -18.93 -42.88
CA LYS A 348 -17.64 -18.30 -42.88
C LYS A 348 -17.63 -17.21 -41.83
N VAL A 349 -16.64 -17.25 -40.95
CA VAL A 349 -16.38 -16.22 -39.94
C VAL A 349 -15.10 -15.51 -40.32
N PHE A 350 -15.08 -14.19 -40.20
CA PHE A 350 -13.91 -13.36 -40.43
C PHE A 350 -13.59 -12.57 -39.17
N LEU A 351 -12.30 -12.39 -38.89
CA LEU A 351 -11.78 -11.61 -37.78
C LEU A 351 -10.79 -10.57 -38.31
N SER A 352 -10.99 -9.31 -37.95
CA SER A 352 -10.05 -8.21 -38.18
C SER A 352 -9.57 -7.65 -36.87
N GLU A 353 -8.27 -7.43 -36.72
CA GLU A 353 -7.73 -6.61 -35.63
C GLU A 353 -8.09 -5.15 -35.83
N CYS A 354 -8.46 -4.44 -34.77
CA CYS A 354 -8.81 -3.02 -34.82
C CYS A 354 -7.89 -2.21 -33.91
N ASN A 355 -7.48 -1.03 -34.38
CA ASN A 355 -6.62 -0.15 -33.59
C ASN A 355 -7.35 0.45 -32.37
N ASP A 356 -8.65 0.67 -32.51
CA ASP A 356 -9.53 1.20 -31.48
C ASP A 356 -10.91 0.53 -31.50
N SER A 357 -11.83 1.07 -30.72
CA SER A 357 -13.19 0.58 -30.55
C SER A 357 -14.11 0.89 -31.74
N SER A 358 -13.58 1.50 -32.81
CA SER A 358 -14.32 1.88 -34.00
C SER A 358 -13.96 0.93 -35.16
N ALA A 359 -14.98 0.46 -35.88
CA ALA A 359 -14.75 -0.47 -36.99
C ALA A 359 -14.01 0.16 -38.20
N GLU A 360 -13.81 1.48 -38.20
CA GLU A 360 -13.20 2.20 -39.32
C GLU A 360 -11.68 2.04 -39.37
N PHE A 361 -11.07 1.62 -38.26
CA PHE A 361 -9.63 1.39 -38.16
C PHE A 361 -9.27 -0.09 -37.96
N CYS A 362 -10.07 -0.98 -38.55
CA CYS A 362 -9.79 -2.41 -38.59
C CYS A 362 -8.93 -2.78 -39.81
N HIS A 363 -7.94 -3.63 -39.58
CA HIS A 363 -7.04 -4.17 -40.62
C HIS A 363 -7.75 -5.20 -41.50
N ALA A 364 -7.02 -5.74 -42.48
CA ALA A 364 -7.53 -6.75 -43.41
C ALA A 364 -8.19 -7.94 -42.68
N GLU A 365 -9.33 -8.37 -43.21
CA GLU A 365 -10.10 -9.50 -42.68
C GLU A 365 -9.35 -10.81 -42.89
N ASN A 366 -9.14 -11.56 -41.81
CA ASN A 366 -8.65 -12.93 -41.87
C ASN A 366 -9.83 -13.89 -41.74
N GLN A 367 -9.92 -14.85 -42.66
CA GLN A 367 -10.91 -15.91 -42.52
C GLN A 367 -10.57 -16.76 -41.29
N PHE A 368 -11.50 -16.79 -40.35
CA PHE A 368 -11.36 -17.45 -39.08
C PHE A 368 -12.03 -18.82 -39.15
N MET A 369 -11.20 -19.86 -39.29
CA MET A 369 -11.69 -21.23 -39.42
C MET A 369 -11.72 -21.95 -38.06
N PRO A 370 -12.63 -22.92 -37.87
CA PRO A 370 -12.58 -23.83 -36.73
C PRO A 370 -11.21 -24.52 -36.67
N MET A 371 -10.68 -24.74 -35.46
CA MET A 371 -9.36 -25.35 -35.20
C MET A 371 -8.15 -24.48 -35.57
N ASN A 372 -8.31 -23.40 -36.33
CA ASN A 372 -7.24 -22.44 -36.59
C ASN A 372 -7.17 -21.40 -35.46
N THR A 373 -5.95 -20.96 -35.18
CA THR A 373 -5.69 -19.83 -34.27
C THR A 373 -5.28 -18.62 -35.09
N ILE A 374 -5.88 -17.46 -34.81
CA ILE A 374 -5.36 -16.18 -35.27
C ILE A 374 -4.54 -15.59 -34.12
N ASP A 375 -3.26 -15.37 -34.37
CA ASP A 375 -2.31 -14.81 -33.40
C ASP A 375 -2.13 -13.32 -33.72
N ILE A 376 -2.47 -12.47 -32.77
CA ILE A 376 -2.31 -11.02 -32.83
C ILE A 376 -1.21 -10.63 -31.84
N GLN A 377 -0.09 -10.12 -32.35
CA GLN A 377 1.01 -9.64 -31.53
C GLN A 377 0.67 -8.25 -30.97
N THR A 378 0.55 -8.14 -29.65
CA THR A 378 0.11 -6.90 -28.99
C THR A 378 0.60 -6.88 -27.54
N ASP A 379 1.01 -5.70 -27.08
CA ASP A 379 1.35 -5.38 -25.70
C ASP A 379 0.27 -4.53 -25.01
N LYS A 380 -0.84 -4.26 -25.70
CA LYS A 380 -1.91 -3.41 -25.19
C LYS A 380 -2.75 -4.15 -24.14
N ASN A 381 -3.08 -3.44 -23.08
CA ASN A 381 -4.02 -3.92 -22.04
C ASN A 381 -5.47 -4.00 -22.55
N ILE A 382 -5.81 -3.33 -23.66
CA ILE A 382 -7.12 -3.37 -24.30
C ILE A 382 -6.93 -3.63 -25.79
N ASN A 383 -7.63 -4.63 -26.31
CA ASN A 383 -7.58 -5.00 -27.71
C ASN A 383 -8.99 -5.12 -28.28
N TYR A 384 -9.12 -4.71 -29.54
CA TYR A 384 -10.37 -4.71 -30.29
C TYR A 384 -10.24 -5.60 -31.51
N ALA A 385 -11.27 -6.40 -31.77
CA ALA A 385 -11.35 -7.18 -33.00
C ALA A 385 -12.76 -7.16 -33.55
N GLN A 386 -12.91 -7.00 -34.87
CA GLN A 386 -14.19 -7.02 -35.54
C GLN A 386 -14.49 -8.42 -36.07
N LEU A 387 -15.72 -8.86 -35.91
CA LEU A 387 -16.24 -10.06 -36.55
C LEU A 387 -17.16 -9.74 -37.72
N ARG A 388 -17.08 -10.57 -38.74
CA ARG A 388 -18.06 -10.62 -39.82
C ARG A 388 -18.46 -12.06 -40.12
N PHE A 389 -19.73 -12.27 -40.40
CA PHE A 389 -20.27 -13.58 -40.75
C PHE A 389 -20.77 -13.58 -42.19
N LEU A 390 -20.58 -14.69 -42.89
CA LEU A 390 -21.04 -14.89 -44.28
C LEU A 390 -21.50 -16.33 -44.48
N ALA A 391 -22.75 -16.49 -44.88
CA ALA A 391 -23.31 -17.74 -45.37
C ALA A 391 -23.44 -17.68 -46.89
N SER A 392 -22.51 -18.36 -47.59
CA SER A 392 -22.50 -18.35 -49.05
C SER A 392 -23.61 -19.24 -49.63
N ASN A 393 -24.29 -18.77 -50.67
CA ASN A 393 -25.36 -19.50 -51.38
C ASN A 393 -26.57 -19.90 -50.52
N LEU A 394 -26.78 -19.28 -49.35
CA LEU A 394 -27.93 -19.59 -48.48
C LEU A 394 -29.27 -19.37 -49.20
N ALA A 395 -29.38 -18.37 -50.08
CA ALA A 395 -30.62 -18.10 -50.83
C ALA A 395 -31.04 -19.23 -51.77
N THR A 396 -30.10 -20.12 -52.13
CA THR A 396 -30.35 -21.26 -53.03
C THR A 396 -30.82 -22.52 -52.29
N LYS A 397 -30.93 -22.44 -50.96
CA LYS A 397 -31.25 -23.56 -50.08
C LYS A 397 -32.73 -23.50 -49.70
N PRO A 398 -33.32 -24.65 -49.27
CA PRO A 398 -34.73 -24.69 -48.88
C PRO A 398 -35.06 -23.63 -47.82
N ASP A 399 -36.24 -23.03 -47.95
CA ASP A 399 -36.74 -22.05 -46.99
C ASP A 399 -36.81 -22.64 -45.57
N GLY A 400 -36.50 -21.80 -44.58
CA GLY A 400 -36.57 -22.18 -43.18
C GLY A 400 -35.73 -21.32 -42.25
N HIS A 401 -35.79 -21.64 -40.96
CA HIS A 401 -34.98 -20.97 -39.96
C HIS A 401 -33.63 -21.67 -39.85
N TYR A 402 -32.57 -20.92 -40.12
CA TYR A 402 -31.20 -21.40 -40.04
C TYR A 402 -30.52 -20.86 -38.77
N GLN A 403 -29.77 -21.71 -38.08
CA GLN A 403 -29.02 -21.29 -36.89
C GLN A 403 -27.67 -21.99 -36.78
N ALA A 404 -26.74 -21.33 -36.07
CA ALA A 404 -25.44 -21.86 -35.68
C ALA A 404 -25.06 -21.26 -34.32
N LEU A 405 -24.40 -22.03 -33.46
CA LEU A 405 -23.78 -21.49 -32.25
C LEU A 405 -22.27 -21.39 -32.45
N VAL A 406 -21.77 -20.16 -32.45
CA VAL A 406 -20.35 -19.87 -32.60
C VAL A 406 -19.80 -19.33 -31.29
N LYS A 407 -18.75 -19.98 -30.77
CA LYS A 407 -18.01 -19.54 -29.60
C LYS A 407 -16.63 -19.05 -30.02
N ILE A 408 -16.30 -17.84 -29.57
CA ILE A 408 -14.99 -17.24 -29.79
C ILE A 408 -14.28 -17.17 -28.45
N MET A 409 -13.02 -17.56 -28.45
CA MET A 409 -12.14 -17.48 -27.29
C MET A 409 -10.95 -16.61 -27.63
N ALA A 410 -10.46 -15.88 -26.64
CA ALA A 410 -9.22 -15.13 -26.71
C ALA A 410 -8.32 -15.59 -25.55
N ASP A 411 -7.13 -16.06 -25.87
CA ASP A 411 -6.12 -16.48 -24.89
C ASP A 411 -4.95 -15.50 -24.94
N ALA A 412 -4.65 -14.86 -23.80
CA ALA A 412 -3.47 -14.02 -23.68
C ALA A 412 -2.17 -14.84 -23.68
N GLN A 413 -1.15 -14.30 -24.34
CA GLN A 413 0.22 -14.77 -24.30
C GLN A 413 1.01 -13.85 -23.37
N PHE A 414 1.84 -14.43 -22.49
CA PHE A 414 2.60 -13.72 -21.47
C PHE A 414 4.10 -13.77 -21.74
#